data_AF-A0A067MLB8-F1
#
_entry.id   AF-A0A067MLB8-F1
#
_cell.length_a   1.000
_cell.length_b   1.000
_cell.length_c   1.000
_cell.angle_alpha   90.00
_cell.angle_beta   90.00
_cell.angle_gamma   90.00
#
_symmetry.space_group_name_H-M   'P 1'
#
loop_
_entity.id
_entity.type
_entity.pdbx_description
1 polymer ?
#
loop_
_entity_poly.entity_id
_entity_poly.type
_entity_poly.pdbx_seq_one_letter_code
_entity_poly.pdbx_strand_id
1 'polypeptide(L)'
;MNRNEMAGYLFRRTKTKDEDKKDGLDEPEPFLPPTIDDDRACGRCYSSDGCMLYRKAVEGIEDDSSPISDFYERKTSHLTPTHTEFFKSWEALISSEEQEGLRFRKELWTLSAAAREKAGRCFADMIVLEHKQETGPRVTTFHRHTYKFTKRNPTWVTQDGTPTTLLNGQITEGDPVSVSIEPDLLALARGFVIKLTPHYVTVGVDHEVKVESTLARMQSASQHTGPTIFRIDKDELAGAMGKIRNNLARLFYADGDSKRLSLVVDLTPPVFDESDVLEGVALPPAFNPNQKEAMRKILSARDYALVLGMPGTGKTTTIAEIIKALVAKGKSVLLTSYTHSAVDTILLKLDDVKFKILRLGNEDRIHPDVLKHTLGYLNPATTIEQLEYQILVPPVVATTCLSVDQ
;
A
#
# COMPACT_ATOMS: atom_id res chain seq x y z
N MET A 1 13.17 27.71 3.26
CA MET A 1 13.75 26.56 3.97
C MET A 1 14.76 25.87 3.07
N ASN A 2 16.00 25.69 3.54
CA ASN A 2 17.05 25.00 2.78
C ASN A 2 16.99 23.47 3.00
N ARG A 3 17.75 22.69 2.23
CA ARG A 3 17.75 21.21 2.30
C ARG A 3 18.07 20.69 3.71
N ASN A 4 19.02 21.31 4.41
CA ASN A 4 19.49 20.84 5.71
C ASN A 4 18.44 21.08 6.80
N GLU A 5 17.77 22.24 6.76
CA GLU A 5 16.63 22.54 7.63
C GLU A 5 15.49 21.54 7.43
N MET A 6 15.12 21.28 6.17
CA MET A 6 14.07 20.30 5.84
C MET A 6 14.42 18.89 6.32
N ALA A 7 15.68 18.47 6.16
CA ALA A 7 16.17 17.20 6.68
C ALA A 7 16.11 17.14 8.21
N GLY A 8 16.39 18.25 8.90
CA GLY A 8 16.26 18.38 10.35
C GLY A 8 14.84 18.10 10.83
N TYR A 9 13.84 18.78 10.26
CA TYR A 9 12.43 18.55 10.60
C TYR A 9 11.96 17.12 10.32
N LEU A 10 12.34 16.56 9.17
CA LEU A 10 12.03 15.16 8.84
C LEU A 10 12.64 14.17 9.85
N PHE A 11 13.82 14.49 10.41
CA PHE A 11 14.48 13.65 11.40
C PHE A 11 13.87 13.79 12.80
N ARG A 12 13.36 14.98 13.18
CA ARG A 12 12.67 15.18 14.48
C ARG A 12 11.46 14.27 14.65
N ARG A 13 10.73 14.01 13.57
CA ARG A 13 9.62 13.04 13.58
C ARG A 13 10.06 11.63 13.99
N THR A 14 11.33 11.32 13.79
CA THR A 14 11.92 10.01 14.12
C THR A 14 12.53 9.94 15.52
N LYS A 15 12.59 11.05 16.26
CA LYS A 15 13.11 11.07 17.63
C LYS A 15 12.09 10.48 18.60
N THR A 16 12.60 9.76 19.58
CA THR A 16 11.81 9.30 20.71
C THR A 16 11.83 10.33 21.84
N LYS A 17 10.80 10.32 22.70
CA LYS A 17 10.78 11.15 23.92
C LYS A 17 12.00 10.92 24.82
N ASP A 18 12.59 9.72 24.78
CA ASP A 18 13.80 9.40 25.56
C ASP A 18 15.07 10.00 24.94
N GLU A 19 15.09 10.24 23.63
CA GLU A 19 16.16 10.97 22.96
C GLU A 19 16.05 12.48 23.20
N ASP A 20 14.84 13.04 23.17
CA ASP A 20 14.62 14.46 23.50
C ASP A 20 15.01 14.78 24.95
N LYS A 21 14.68 13.88 25.90
CA LYS A 21 15.14 13.99 27.29
C LYS A 21 16.65 13.91 27.44
N LYS A 22 17.33 13.09 26.62
CA LYS A 22 18.80 13.01 26.61
C LYS A 22 19.44 14.28 26.05
N ASP A 23 18.76 14.96 25.13
CA ASP A 23 19.18 16.24 24.57
C ASP A 23 18.85 17.44 25.50
N GLY A 24 18.30 17.17 26.69
CA GLY A 24 17.98 18.21 27.68
C GLY A 24 16.71 19.02 27.37
N LEU A 25 15.82 18.47 26.54
CA LEU A 25 14.53 19.09 26.23
C LEU A 25 13.45 18.54 27.16
N ASP A 26 12.80 19.42 27.93
CA ASP A 26 11.68 19.07 28.82
C ASP A 26 10.37 18.82 28.06
N GLU A 27 10.22 19.41 26.88
CA GLU A 27 9.08 19.24 25.97
C GLU A 27 9.52 18.70 24.60
N PRO A 28 8.71 17.82 23.97
CA PRO A 28 9.05 17.26 22.67
C PRO A 28 9.12 18.38 21.60
N GLU A 29 10.24 18.44 20.88
CA GLU A 29 10.43 19.43 19.82
C GLU A 29 9.42 19.21 18.68
N PRO A 30 8.75 20.26 18.16
CA PRO A 30 7.84 20.10 17.04
C PRO A 30 8.59 19.59 15.82
N PHE A 31 8.05 18.53 15.20
CA PHE A 31 8.66 17.92 14.02
C PHE A 31 8.25 18.60 12.70
N LEU A 32 7.28 19.52 12.73
CA LEU A 32 6.95 20.39 11.59
C LEU A 32 7.61 21.76 11.74
N PRO A 33 7.95 22.42 10.62
CA PRO A 33 8.33 23.82 10.64
C PRO A 33 7.22 24.70 11.22
N PRO A 34 7.58 25.82 11.87
CA PRO A 34 6.59 26.80 12.28
C PRO A 34 5.81 27.28 11.07
N THR A 35 4.53 27.56 11.29
CA THR A 35 3.64 28.09 10.28
C THR A 35 4.08 29.49 9.86
N ILE A 36 3.82 29.83 8.60
CA ILE A 36 4.21 31.14 8.02
C ILE A 36 3.26 32.25 8.49
N ASP A 37 2.04 31.90 8.90
CA ASP A 37 1.00 32.81 9.39
C ASP A 37 0.74 34.02 8.47
N ASP A 38 0.81 33.78 7.15
CA ASP A 38 0.44 34.72 6.10
C ASP A 38 -0.87 34.27 5.43
N ASP A 39 -1.93 35.07 5.56
CA ASP A 39 -3.28 34.73 5.09
C ASP A 39 -3.33 34.37 3.60
N ARG A 40 -2.59 35.13 2.77
CA ARG A 40 -2.57 34.90 1.31
C ARG A 40 -1.84 33.61 0.94
N ALA A 41 -0.71 33.31 1.57
CA ALA A 41 0.07 32.11 1.31
C ALA A 41 -0.64 30.87 1.85
N CYS A 42 -1.15 30.95 3.09
CA CYS A 42 -1.92 29.88 3.73
C CYS A 42 -3.20 29.56 2.95
N GLY A 43 -3.94 30.58 2.49
CA GLY A 43 -5.15 30.42 1.69
C GLY A 43 -4.95 29.77 0.30
N ARG A 44 -3.70 29.68 -0.19
CA ARG A 44 -3.36 29.01 -1.47
C ARG A 44 -2.53 27.74 -1.28
N CYS A 45 -2.23 27.37 -0.04
CA CYS A 45 -1.38 26.22 0.27
C CYS A 45 -2.17 24.92 0.07
N TYR A 46 -1.69 24.03 -0.80
CA TYR A 46 -2.31 22.73 -1.04
C TYR A 46 -2.28 21.78 0.18
N SER A 47 -1.42 22.07 1.16
CA SER A 47 -1.27 21.31 2.41
C SER A 47 -1.99 21.96 3.59
N SER A 48 -2.84 22.96 3.36
CA SER A 48 -3.42 23.77 4.44
C SER A 48 -4.25 22.95 5.43
N ASP A 49 -5.03 21.98 4.96
CA ASP A 49 -5.85 21.12 5.82
C ASP A 49 -5.00 20.29 6.77
N GLY A 50 -3.95 19.64 6.24
CA GLY A 50 -2.98 18.94 7.05
C GLY A 50 -2.27 19.88 8.03
N CYS A 51 -1.83 21.04 7.56
CA CYS A 51 -1.14 22.04 8.39
C CYS A 51 -1.98 22.43 9.62
N MET A 52 -3.24 22.82 9.41
CA MET A 52 -4.13 23.24 10.51
C MET A 52 -4.49 22.07 11.44
N LEU A 53 -4.70 20.88 10.88
CA LEU A 53 -4.95 19.67 11.67
C LEU A 53 -3.78 19.34 12.61
N TYR A 54 -2.54 19.36 12.10
CA TYR A 54 -1.35 19.10 12.92
C TYR A 54 -1.14 20.18 13.99
N ARG A 55 -1.32 21.46 13.62
CA ARG A 55 -1.26 22.60 14.55
C ARG A 55 -2.22 22.43 15.73
N LYS A 56 -3.47 22.02 15.47
CA LYS A 56 -4.45 21.80 16.54
C LYS A 56 -4.21 20.50 17.30
N ALA A 57 -4.09 19.37 16.59
CA ALA A 57 -4.16 18.05 17.20
C ALA A 57 -2.83 17.57 17.81
N VAL A 58 -1.70 17.93 17.20
CA VAL A 58 -0.38 17.45 17.63
C VAL A 58 0.34 18.50 18.46
N GLU A 59 0.39 19.73 17.96
CA GLU A 59 1.05 20.86 18.64
C GLU A 59 0.18 21.45 19.76
N GLY A 60 -1.13 21.21 19.74
CA GLY A 60 -2.04 21.69 20.79
C GLY A 60 -2.25 23.21 20.78
N ILE A 61 -1.99 23.86 19.65
CA ILE A 61 -2.11 25.32 19.52
C ILE A 61 -3.58 25.68 19.27
N GLU A 62 -4.14 26.54 20.13
CA GLU A 62 -5.37 27.28 19.86
C GLU A 62 -4.98 28.67 19.34
N ASP A 63 -5.44 29.03 18.13
CA ASP A 63 -5.08 30.28 17.47
C ASP A 63 -6.29 31.21 17.35
N ASP A 64 -6.29 32.25 18.18
CA ASP A 64 -7.33 33.26 18.27
C ASP A 64 -6.88 34.65 17.78
N SER A 65 -5.60 34.82 17.45
CA SER A 65 -4.98 36.13 17.35
C SER A 65 -3.99 36.29 16.20
N SER A 66 -3.58 35.21 15.53
CA SER A 66 -2.71 35.32 14.35
C SER A 66 -3.45 35.88 13.13
N PRO A 67 -2.73 36.33 12.08
CA PRO A 67 -3.35 36.73 10.82
C PRO A 67 -4.17 35.64 10.12
N ILE A 68 -4.05 34.38 10.56
CA ILE A 68 -4.76 33.23 10.00
C ILE A 68 -5.79 32.63 10.97
N SER A 69 -6.12 33.29 12.09
CA SER A 69 -7.05 32.77 13.09
C SER A 69 -8.42 32.39 12.49
N ASP A 70 -9.00 33.25 11.64
CA ASP A 70 -10.25 32.96 10.91
C ASP A 70 -10.11 31.73 9.98
N PHE A 71 -8.94 31.53 9.39
CA PHE A 71 -8.66 30.37 8.55
C PHE A 71 -8.49 29.09 9.39
N TYR A 72 -7.78 29.20 10.51
CA TYR A 72 -7.60 28.14 11.49
C TYR A 72 -8.94 27.68 12.07
N GLU A 73 -9.81 28.61 12.50
CA GLU A 73 -11.13 28.30 13.04
C GLU A 73 -12.00 27.58 12.00
N ARG A 74 -12.05 28.07 10.77
CA ARG A 74 -12.80 27.41 9.67
C ARG A 74 -12.34 25.98 9.41
N LYS A 75 -11.05 25.70 9.58
CA LYS A 75 -10.47 24.38 9.29
C LYS A 75 -10.49 23.42 10.48
N THR A 76 -10.76 23.91 11.69
CA THR A 76 -10.54 23.09 12.90
C THR A 76 -11.67 23.17 13.93
N SER A 77 -12.65 24.06 13.78
CA SER A 77 -13.77 24.23 14.73
C SER A 77 -14.62 22.97 14.92
N HIS A 78 -14.70 22.10 13.91
CA HIS A 78 -15.42 20.83 14.00
C HIS A 78 -14.70 19.75 14.82
N LEU A 79 -13.40 19.94 15.12
CA LEU A 79 -12.59 18.98 15.85
C LEU A 79 -12.80 19.09 17.36
N THR A 80 -13.20 17.97 17.97
CA THR A 80 -13.34 17.83 19.43
C THR A 80 -12.02 17.38 20.08
N PRO A 81 -11.89 17.48 21.42
CA PRO A 81 -10.74 16.92 22.14
C PRO A 81 -10.56 15.41 21.92
N THR A 82 -11.66 14.66 21.75
CA THR A 82 -11.61 13.23 21.43
C THR A 82 -11.02 13.00 20.05
N HIS A 83 -11.35 13.85 19.08
CA HIS A 83 -10.82 13.77 17.72
C HIS A 83 -9.33 14.05 17.68
N THR A 84 -8.87 15.11 18.35
CA THR A 84 -7.45 15.48 18.39
C THR A 84 -6.60 14.40 19.05
N GLU A 85 -7.07 13.83 20.16
CA GLU A 85 -6.35 12.75 20.86
C GLU A 85 -6.30 11.46 20.04
N PHE A 86 -7.40 11.10 19.37
CA PHE A 86 -7.41 9.95 18.45
C PHE A 86 -6.40 10.14 17.33
N PHE A 87 -6.42 11.30 16.65
CA PHE A 87 -5.51 11.60 15.55
C PHE A 87 -4.05 11.54 16.01
N LYS A 88 -3.73 12.21 17.13
CA LYS A 88 -2.39 12.24 17.71
C LYS A 88 -1.88 10.84 18.05
N SER A 89 -2.73 10.00 18.64
CA SER A 89 -2.37 8.63 19.00
C SER A 89 -2.06 7.77 17.78
N TRP A 90 -2.92 7.80 16.77
CA TRP A 90 -2.71 7.01 15.54
C TRP A 90 -1.53 7.52 14.72
N GLU A 91 -1.32 8.82 14.66
CA GLU A 91 -0.16 9.42 14.01
C GLU A 91 1.16 8.96 14.66
N ALA A 92 1.21 8.94 15.99
CA ALA A 92 2.38 8.47 16.75
C ALA A 92 2.66 6.98 16.51
N LEU A 93 1.62 6.15 16.43
CA LEU A 93 1.75 4.72 16.11
C LEU A 93 2.30 4.50 14.69
N ILE A 94 1.74 5.21 13.69
CA ILE A 94 2.22 5.14 12.31
C ILE A 94 3.68 5.61 12.21
N SER A 95 4.04 6.69 12.91
CA SER A 95 5.41 7.20 12.95
C SER A 95 6.37 6.20 13.60
N SER A 96 5.93 5.47 14.63
CA SER A 96 6.73 4.41 15.27
C SER A 96 6.97 3.22 14.33
N GLU A 97 5.94 2.78 13.60
CA GLU A 97 6.08 1.72 12.57
C GLU A 97 7.02 2.15 11.43
N GLU A 98 6.90 3.40 10.96
CA GLU A 98 7.77 3.95 9.92
C GLU A 98 9.25 4.02 10.36
N GLN A 99 9.50 4.30 11.64
CA GLN A 99 10.86 4.32 12.20
C GLN A 99 11.53 2.94 12.14
N GLU A 100 10.79 1.86 12.41
CA GLU A 100 11.33 0.51 12.30
C GLU A 100 11.74 0.20 10.85
N GLY A 101 10.88 0.53 9.88
CA GLY A 101 11.19 0.43 8.45
C GLY A 101 12.41 1.25 8.01
N LEU A 102 12.61 2.44 8.58
CA LEU A 102 13.77 3.29 8.27
C LEU A 102 15.11 2.70 8.74
N ARG A 103 15.12 1.86 9.79
CA ARG A 103 16.36 1.19 10.25
C ARG A 103 16.91 0.27 9.16
N PHE A 104 16.04 -0.53 8.54
CA PHE A 104 16.41 -1.43 7.46
C PHE A 104 16.85 -0.69 6.20
N ARG A 105 16.36 0.54 5.97
CA ARG A 105 16.85 1.39 4.87
C ARG A 105 18.31 1.80 5.03
N LYS A 106 18.75 2.12 6.25
CA LYS A 106 20.17 2.47 6.49
C LYS A 106 21.07 1.30 6.15
N GLU A 107 20.65 0.09 6.50
CA GLU A 107 21.39 -1.13 6.20
C GLU A 107 21.66 -1.34 4.71
N LEU A 108 20.78 -0.87 3.81
CA LEU A 108 21.01 -0.91 2.36
C LEU A 108 22.36 -0.27 1.98
N TRP A 109 22.73 0.81 2.68
CA TRP A 109 23.93 1.60 2.44
C TRP A 109 25.09 1.25 3.37
N THR A 110 24.81 0.70 4.55
CA THR A 110 25.82 0.50 5.60
C THR A 110 26.25 -0.96 5.80
N LEU A 111 25.50 -1.92 5.25
CA LEU A 111 25.84 -3.35 5.32
C LEU A 111 26.20 -3.89 3.93
N SER A 112 27.13 -4.85 3.89
CA SER A 112 27.43 -5.61 2.67
C SER A 112 26.28 -6.55 2.28
N ALA A 113 26.18 -6.94 1.00
CA ALA A 113 25.14 -7.88 0.60
C ALA A 113 25.25 -9.22 1.34
N ALA A 114 26.44 -9.73 1.63
CA ALA A 114 26.62 -10.96 2.39
C ALA A 114 26.01 -10.88 3.82
N ALA A 115 26.18 -9.74 4.50
CA ALA A 115 25.61 -9.54 5.83
C ALA A 115 24.08 -9.44 5.79
N ARG A 116 23.53 -8.76 4.77
CA ARG A 116 22.07 -8.63 4.58
C ARG A 116 21.41 -9.93 4.13
N GLU A 117 22.09 -10.73 3.32
CA GLU A 117 21.62 -12.06 2.92
C GLU A 117 21.57 -13.01 4.11
N LYS A 118 22.55 -12.96 5.02
CA LYS A 118 22.50 -13.72 6.28
C LYS A 118 21.29 -13.35 7.15
N ALA A 119 20.81 -12.11 7.06
CA ALA A 119 19.58 -11.65 7.70
C ALA A 119 18.30 -11.97 6.88
N GLY A 120 18.43 -12.60 5.71
CA GLY A 120 17.32 -12.96 4.82
C GLY A 120 16.74 -11.80 4.02
N ARG A 121 17.40 -10.64 3.97
CA ARG A 121 16.85 -9.39 3.42
C ARG A 121 17.25 -9.09 1.98
N CYS A 122 18.25 -9.79 1.44
CA CYS A 122 18.66 -9.65 0.05
C CYS A 122 19.17 -10.97 -0.53
N PHE A 123 19.25 -11.03 -1.85
CA PHE A 123 20.05 -12.02 -2.56
C PHE A 123 21.38 -11.38 -2.97
N ALA A 124 22.49 -11.88 -2.43
CA ALA A 124 23.84 -11.41 -2.71
C ALA A 124 24.50 -12.22 -3.84
N ASP A 125 25.63 -11.77 -4.39
CA ASP A 125 26.45 -12.54 -5.34
C ASP A 125 25.65 -13.09 -6.55
N MET A 126 24.73 -12.28 -7.08
CA MET A 126 23.83 -12.67 -8.16
C MET A 126 24.40 -12.28 -9.53
N ILE A 127 24.17 -13.11 -10.54
CA ILE A 127 24.50 -12.83 -11.95
C ILE A 127 23.25 -12.99 -12.81
N VAL A 128 23.19 -12.23 -13.90
CA VAL A 128 22.11 -12.36 -14.89
C VAL A 128 22.34 -13.60 -15.73
N LEU A 129 21.36 -14.50 -15.76
CA LEU A 129 21.31 -15.66 -16.66
C LEU A 129 20.64 -15.31 -17.99
N GLU A 130 19.57 -14.53 -17.92
CA GLU A 130 18.68 -14.30 -19.05
C GLU A 130 18.05 -12.91 -18.89
N HIS A 131 17.95 -12.19 -20.00
CA HIS A 131 17.22 -10.94 -20.13
C HIS A 131 16.19 -11.08 -21.24
N LYS A 132 14.96 -10.64 -20.96
CA LYS A 132 13.89 -10.54 -21.95
C LYS A 132 13.32 -9.14 -21.92
N GLN A 133 13.13 -8.58 -23.11
CA GLN A 133 12.24 -7.45 -23.29
C GLN A 133 10.86 -8.00 -23.62
N GLU A 134 9.89 -7.72 -22.76
CA GLU A 134 8.51 -8.12 -23.00
C GLU A 134 7.93 -7.18 -24.06
N THR A 135 7.46 -7.75 -25.17
CA THR A 135 6.84 -7.01 -26.27
C THR A 135 5.43 -7.52 -26.51
N GLY A 136 4.42 -6.66 -26.32
CA GLY A 136 3.03 -7.01 -26.59
C GLY A 136 2.05 -5.97 -26.02
N PRO A 137 0.78 -6.01 -26.45
CA PRO A 137 -0.25 -5.07 -26.00
C PRO A 137 -0.64 -5.24 -24.52
N ARG A 138 -0.23 -6.34 -23.88
CA ARG A 138 -0.53 -6.69 -22.48
C ARG A 138 0.65 -6.54 -21.52
N VAL A 139 1.76 -5.97 -21.98
CA VAL A 139 2.93 -5.75 -21.13
C VAL A 139 2.62 -4.56 -20.21
N THR A 140 2.43 -4.82 -18.93
CA THR A 140 2.24 -3.78 -17.91
C THR A 140 3.48 -2.88 -17.85
N THR A 141 3.33 -1.61 -17.50
CA THR A 141 4.42 -0.62 -17.48
C THR A 141 5.60 -1.03 -16.59
N PHE A 142 5.38 -1.89 -15.60
CA PHE A 142 6.37 -2.33 -14.63
C PHE A 142 7.14 -3.60 -15.04
N HIS A 143 6.75 -4.27 -16.13
CA HIS A 143 7.31 -5.55 -16.58
C HIS A 143 7.89 -5.48 -18.00
N ARG A 144 8.32 -4.30 -18.45
CA ARG A 144 8.90 -4.13 -19.80
C ARG A 144 10.19 -4.91 -19.99
N HIS A 145 10.96 -5.09 -18.92
CA HIS A 145 12.18 -5.89 -18.95
C HIS A 145 12.19 -6.89 -17.80
N THR A 146 12.48 -8.14 -18.13
CA THR A 146 12.54 -9.24 -17.17
C THR A 146 13.96 -9.78 -17.11
N TYR A 147 14.52 -9.87 -15.91
CA TYR A 147 15.86 -10.38 -15.66
C TYR A 147 15.79 -11.61 -14.76
N LYS A 148 16.40 -12.70 -15.21
CA LYS A 148 16.56 -13.93 -14.43
C LYS A 148 17.94 -13.95 -13.81
N PHE A 149 17.99 -14.01 -12.49
CA PHE A 149 19.23 -14.01 -11.72
C PHE A 149 19.47 -15.36 -11.03
N THR A 150 20.74 -15.74 -10.93
CA THR A 150 21.22 -16.89 -10.14
C THR A 150 22.45 -16.52 -9.33
N LYS A 151 22.80 -17.35 -8.35
CA LYS A 151 24.10 -17.26 -7.65
C LYS A 151 25.26 -17.52 -8.62
N ARG A 152 26.30 -16.67 -8.56
CA ARG A 152 27.53 -16.79 -9.38
C ARG A 152 28.20 -18.15 -9.21
N ASN A 153 28.34 -18.59 -7.95
CA ASN A 153 28.84 -19.90 -7.59
C ASN A 153 27.71 -20.71 -6.93
N PRO A 154 26.92 -21.44 -7.73
CA PRO A 154 25.82 -22.25 -7.24
C PRO A 154 26.34 -23.55 -6.62
N THR A 155 27.27 -23.47 -5.66
CA THR A 155 27.45 -24.55 -4.70
C THR A 155 26.22 -24.51 -3.81
N TRP A 156 25.18 -25.23 -4.22
CA TRP A 156 23.91 -25.37 -3.53
C TRP A 156 24.03 -26.17 -2.22
N VAL A 157 25.19 -26.11 -1.57
CA VAL A 157 25.59 -26.86 -0.37
C VAL A 157 26.56 -25.96 0.41
N THR A 158 26.24 -25.66 1.66
CA THR A 158 27.15 -24.94 2.59
C THR A 158 28.35 -25.83 2.97
N GLN A 159 29.37 -25.25 3.61
CA GLN A 159 30.49 -26.02 4.18
C GLN A 159 30.02 -27.13 5.15
N ASP A 160 28.83 -26.97 5.72
CA ASP A 160 28.21 -27.89 6.68
C ASP A 160 27.28 -28.93 6.01
N GLY A 161 27.21 -28.95 4.67
CA GLY A 161 26.38 -29.90 3.93
C GLY A 161 24.92 -29.49 3.75
N THR A 162 24.50 -28.30 4.20
CA THR A 162 23.11 -27.84 4.08
C THR A 162 22.83 -27.23 2.71
N PRO A 163 21.71 -27.55 2.03
CA PRO A 163 21.45 -26.98 0.72
C PRO A 163 21.28 -25.46 0.79
N THR A 164 22.08 -24.69 0.05
CA THR A 164 21.78 -23.26 -0.13
C THR A 164 20.61 -23.13 -1.09
N THR A 165 19.66 -22.26 -0.77
CA THR A 165 18.44 -22.05 -1.56
C THR A 165 18.02 -20.61 -1.42
N LEU A 166 17.52 -20.01 -2.51
CA LEU A 166 16.96 -18.66 -2.47
C LEU A 166 15.64 -18.59 -1.70
N LEU A 167 15.07 -19.73 -1.30
CA LEU A 167 13.81 -19.79 -0.53
C LEU A 167 13.98 -19.52 0.98
N ASN A 168 15.21 -19.44 1.49
CA ASN A 168 15.47 -19.24 2.93
C ASN A 168 15.39 -17.77 3.39
N GLY A 169 14.98 -16.85 2.51
CA GLY A 169 14.89 -15.41 2.78
C GLY A 169 13.46 -14.91 3.03
N GLN A 170 13.34 -13.60 3.22
CA GLN A 170 12.08 -12.88 3.42
C GLN A 170 11.46 -12.34 2.11
N ILE A 171 12.13 -12.58 0.98
CA ILE A 171 11.67 -12.16 -0.35
C ILE A 171 10.79 -13.26 -0.93
N THR A 172 9.61 -12.88 -1.38
CA THR A 172 8.61 -13.78 -1.98
C THR A 172 8.14 -13.28 -3.34
N GLU A 173 7.45 -14.13 -4.11
CA GLU A 173 6.84 -13.71 -5.37
C GLU A 173 5.87 -12.55 -5.16
N GLY A 174 5.95 -11.55 -6.03
CA GLY A 174 5.23 -10.29 -5.93
C GLY A 174 5.93 -9.22 -5.11
N ASP A 175 6.93 -9.52 -4.26
CA ASP A 175 7.56 -8.49 -3.43
C ASP A 175 8.25 -7.41 -4.28
N PRO A 176 8.13 -6.12 -3.89
CA PRO A 176 8.92 -5.05 -4.49
C PRO A 176 10.39 -5.24 -4.11
N VAL A 177 11.27 -5.03 -5.07
CA VAL A 177 12.72 -5.20 -4.91
C VAL A 177 13.50 -4.09 -5.60
N SER A 178 14.70 -3.86 -5.10
CA SER A 178 15.70 -2.97 -5.67
C SER A 178 16.86 -3.79 -6.21
N VAL A 179 17.22 -3.58 -7.48
CA VAL A 179 18.36 -4.20 -8.14
C VAL A 179 19.52 -3.23 -8.09
N SER A 180 20.67 -3.71 -7.63
CA SER A 180 21.90 -2.94 -7.48
C SER A 180 23.09 -3.73 -8.03
N ILE A 181 24.19 -3.04 -8.35
CA ILE A 181 25.47 -3.62 -8.75
C ILE A 181 26.44 -3.43 -7.58
N GLU A 182 27.03 -4.51 -7.07
CA GLU A 182 28.06 -4.42 -6.03
C GLU A 182 29.44 -4.06 -6.60
N PRO A 183 30.28 -3.34 -5.84
CA PRO A 183 29.94 -2.54 -4.65
C PRO A 183 29.46 -1.13 -5.02
N ASP A 184 29.52 -0.76 -6.29
CA ASP A 184 29.61 0.63 -6.73
C ASP A 184 28.25 1.32 -6.88
N LEU A 185 27.17 0.59 -7.14
CA LEU A 185 25.91 1.21 -7.58
C LEU A 185 24.68 0.59 -6.94
N LEU A 186 24.15 1.30 -5.96
CA LEU A 186 22.97 0.90 -5.21
C LEU A 186 21.69 1.52 -5.80
N ALA A 187 20.60 0.76 -5.73
CA ALA A 187 19.27 1.13 -6.21
C ALA A 187 19.24 1.59 -7.68
N LEU A 188 19.89 0.83 -8.55
CA LEU A 188 19.98 1.09 -10.00
C LEU A 188 18.59 0.99 -10.67
N ALA A 189 17.82 -0.03 -10.31
CA ALA A 189 16.47 -0.22 -10.82
C ALA A 189 15.55 -0.72 -9.70
N ARG A 190 14.27 -0.36 -9.79
CA ARG A 190 13.23 -0.90 -8.93
C ARG A 190 12.32 -1.81 -9.73
N GLY A 191 11.79 -2.84 -9.09
CA GLY A 191 11.03 -3.87 -9.76
C GLY A 191 10.25 -4.73 -8.79
N PHE A 192 9.72 -5.83 -9.32
CA PHE A 192 8.97 -6.82 -8.54
C PHE A 192 9.50 -8.22 -8.85
N VAL A 193 9.50 -9.08 -7.83
CA VAL A 193 9.75 -10.51 -8.04
C VAL A 193 8.59 -11.10 -8.81
N ILE A 194 8.84 -11.58 -10.02
CA ILE A 194 7.85 -12.29 -10.84
C ILE A 194 7.80 -13.76 -10.44
N LYS A 195 8.97 -14.37 -10.25
CA LYS A 195 9.11 -15.79 -9.95
C LYS A 195 10.29 -16.06 -9.05
N LEU A 196 10.10 -16.92 -8.06
CA LEU A 196 11.13 -17.33 -7.12
C LEU A 196 11.20 -18.86 -7.05
N THR A 197 12.39 -19.40 -7.25
CA THR A 197 12.67 -20.83 -7.14
C THR A 197 13.87 -21.05 -6.22
N PRO A 198 14.18 -22.29 -5.82
CA PRO A 198 15.39 -22.57 -5.06
C PRO A 198 16.69 -22.08 -5.72
N HIS A 199 16.71 -21.98 -7.05
CA HIS A 199 17.93 -21.78 -7.83
C HIS A 199 18.03 -20.44 -8.56
N TYR A 200 16.90 -19.81 -8.85
CA TYR A 200 16.88 -18.52 -9.53
C TYR A 200 15.71 -17.67 -9.07
N VAL A 201 15.87 -16.36 -9.24
CA VAL A 201 14.82 -15.35 -9.07
C VAL A 201 14.65 -14.60 -10.38
N THR A 202 13.41 -14.31 -10.75
CA THR A 202 13.07 -13.50 -11.93
C THR A 202 12.48 -12.20 -11.46
N VAL A 203 13.08 -11.08 -11.86
CA VAL A 203 12.65 -9.73 -11.46
C VAL A 203 12.21 -8.97 -12.71
N GLY A 204 11.01 -8.40 -12.65
CA GLY A 204 10.51 -7.45 -13.64
C GLY A 204 10.88 -6.04 -13.24
N VAL A 205 11.41 -5.27 -14.18
CA VAL A 205 11.76 -3.85 -14.01
C VAL A 205 11.15 -3.03 -15.14
N ASP A 206 10.95 -1.74 -14.86
CA ASP A 206 10.30 -0.79 -15.76
C ASP A 206 11.21 -0.29 -16.90
N HIS A 207 12.53 -0.29 -16.67
CA HIS A 207 13.53 0.16 -17.63
C HIS A 207 14.68 -0.84 -17.77
N GLU A 208 15.32 -0.84 -18.94
CA GLU A 208 16.50 -1.64 -19.20
C GLU A 208 17.66 -1.25 -18.28
N VAL A 209 18.27 -2.23 -17.64
CA VAL A 209 19.47 -2.07 -16.82
C VAL A 209 20.69 -1.99 -17.73
N LYS A 210 21.07 -0.77 -18.15
CA LYS A 210 22.21 -0.53 -19.05
C LYS A 210 23.55 -0.55 -18.32
N VAL A 211 23.96 -1.74 -17.88
CA VAL A 211 25.15 -2.00 -17.06
C VAL A 211 26.41 -1.32 -17.59
N GLU A 212 26.77 -1.58 -18.84
CA GLU A 212 28.03 -1.10 -19.45
C GLU A 212 28.12 0.42 -19.49
N SER A 213 27.05 1.09 -19.96
CA SER A 213 27.00 2.55 -20.01
C SER A 213 27.05 3.19 -18.62
N THR A 214 26.52 2.50 -17.61
CA THR A 214 26.45 3.02 -16.24
C THR A 214 27.81 2.90 -15.57
N LEU A 215 28.48 1.75 -15.70
CA LEU A 215 29.85 1.54 -15.21
C LEU A 215 30.86 2.44 -15.93
N ALA A 216 30.69 2.68 -17.23
CA ALA A 216 31.53 3.61 -18.00
C ALA A 216 31.46 5.06 -17.48
N ARG A 217 30.27 5.52 -17.06
CA ARG A 217 30.08 6.86 -16.47
C ARG A 217 30.70 7.02 -15.09
N MET A 218 30.87 5.92 -14.35
CA MET A 218 31.41 5.94 -12.99
C MET A 218 32.94 5.89 -12.92
N GLN A 219 33.63 5.91 -14.07
CA GLN A 219 35.11 5.80 -14.17
C GLN A 219 35.69 4.52 -13.53
N SER A 220 34.85 3.55 -13.16
CA SER A 220 35.21 2.23 -12.62
C SER A 220 35.28 1.13 -13.69
N ALA A 221 34.95 1.46 -14.94
CA ALA A 221 35.00 0.54 -16.08
C ALA A 221 36.41 0.04 -16.43
N SER A 222 37.48 0.72 -15.98
CA SER A 222 38.86 0.39 -16.32
C SER A 222 39.46 -0.79 -15.53
N GLN A 223 38.73 -1.40 -14.59
CA GLN A 223 39.26 -2.48 -13.72
C GLN A 223 38.40 -3.76 -13.63
N HIS A 224 37.23 -3.83 -14.26
CA HIS A 224 36.33 -4.99 -14.12
C HIS A 224 36.44 -5.96 -15.31
N THR A 225 37.25 -7.02 -15.16
CA THR A 225 37.41 -8.11 -16.14
C THR A 225 36.49 -9.33 -15.90
N GLY A 226 35.59 -9.25 -14.91
CA GLY A 226 34.70 -10.34 -14.49
C GLY A 226 33.21 -10.05 -14.74
N PRO A 227 32.32 -11.03 -14.53
CA PRO A 227 30.89 -10.82 -14.64
C PRO A 227 30.40 -9.79 -13.62
N THR A 228 29.51 -8.89 -14.04
CA THR A 228 28.87 -7.93 -13.14
C THR A 228 28.08 -8.65 -12.05
N ILE A 229 28.35 -8.30 -10.80
CA ILE A 229 27.71 -8.89 -9.63
C ILE A 229 26.57 -7.98 -9.19
N PHE A 230 25.40 -8.57 -9.08
CA PHE A 230 24.18 -7.92 -8.63
C PHE A 230 23.84 -8.32 -7.20
N ARG A 231 23.13 -7.42 -6.54
CA ARG A 231 22.39 -7.71 -5.31
C ARG A 231 20.94 -7.28 -5.50
N ILE A 232 20.03 -8.07 -4.96
CA ILE A 232 18.58 -7.84 -5.04
C ILE A 232 18.08 -7.68 -3.61
N ASP A 233 17.71 -6.46 -3.26
CA ASP A 233 17.20 -6.11 -1.93
C ASP A 233 15.68 -6.06 -1.92
N LYS A 234 15.06 -6.54 -0.84
CA LYS A 234 13.64 -6.26 -0.60
C LYS A 234 13.44 -4.75 -0.46
N ASP A 235 12.50 -4.18 -1.22
CA ASP A 235 12.14 -2.77 -1.08
C ASP A 235 11.06 -2.61 -0.01
N GLU A 236 11.51 -2.32 1.21
CA GLU A 236 10.64 -2.11 2.36
C GLU A 236 9.90 -0.75 2.31
N LEU A 237 10.17 0.11 1.31
CA LEU A 237 9.64 1.48 1.21
C LEU A 237 8.40 1.61 0.33
N ALA A 238 7.68 0.54 0.03
CA ALA A 238 6.53 0.61 -0.89
C ALA A 238 5.33 1.37 -0.29
N GLY A 239 5.41 2.71 -0.21
CA GLY A 239 4.34 3.72 -0.18
C GLY A 239 3.22 3.61 0.87
N ALA A 240 3.16 2.54 1.66
CA ALA A 240 1.98 2.18 2.42
C ALA A 240 1.74 3.14 3.60
N MET A 241 2.80 3.53 4.32
CA MET A 241 2.68 4.42 5.48
C MET A 241 2.19 5.82 5.09
N GLY A 242 2.64 6.35 3.95
CA GLY A 242 2.14 7.61 3.41
C GLY A 242 0.63 7.57 3.12
N LYS A 243 0.14 6.48 2.52
CA LYS A 243 -1.29 6.28 2.25
C LYS A 243 -2.11 6.16 3.53
N ILE A 244 -1.64 5.37 4.50
CA ILE A 244 -2.32 5.20 5.79
C ILE A 244 -2.45 6.55 6.50
N ARG A 245 -1.37 7.34 6.52
CA ARG A 245 -1.36 8.68 7.13
C ARG A 245 -2.30 9.65 6.42
N ASN A 246 -2.35 9.62 5.09
CA ASN A 246 -3.28 10.44 4.32
C ASN A 246 -4.74 10.06 4.63
N ASN A 247 -5.07 8.76 4.64
CA ASN A 247 -6.41 8.28 4.99
C ASN A 247 -6.82 8.68 6.41
N LEU A 248 -5.87 8.62 7.37
CA LEU A 248 -6.09 9.09 8.72
C LEU A 248 -6.41 10.60 8.71
N ALA A 249 -5.54 11.43 8.13
CA ALA A 249 -5.72 12.89 8.13
C ALA A 249 -7.03 13.32 7.46
N ARG A 250 -7.40 12.69 6.34
CA ARG A 250 -8.66 12.98 5.62
C ARG A 250 -9.91 12.75 6.44
N LEU A 251 -9.88 11.83 7.41
CA LEU A 251 -11.02 11.61 8.31
C LEU A 251 -11.31 12.85 9.18
N PHE A 252 -10.29 13.68 9.41
CA PHE A 252 -10.35 14.85 10.30
C PHE A 252 -10.38 16.19 9.56
N TYR A 253 -10.31 16.22 8.22
CA TYR A 253 -10.48 17.47 7.47
C TYR A 253 -11.91 18.00 7.60
N ALA A 254 -12.08 19.32 7.52
CA ALA A 254 -13.38 19.98 7.69
C ALA A 254 -14.41 19.54 6.63
N ASP A 255 -13.93 19.26 5.40
CA ASP A 255 -14.68 18.71 4.28
C ASP A 255 -14.51 17.18 4.13
N GLY A 256 -14.00 16.53 5.17
CA GLY A 256 -13.81 15.08 5.24
C GLY A 256 -15.10 14.28 5.43
N ASP A 257 -14.95 12.97 5.60
CA ASP A 257 -16.08 12.06 5.84
C ASP A 257 -16.55 12.10 7.30
N SER A 258 -17.33 13.13 7.62
CA SER A 258 -17.87 13.37 8.98
C SER A 258 -18.72 12.20 9.50
N LYS A 259 -19.41 11.48 8.60
CA LYS A 259 -20.18 10.29 8.96
C LYS A 259 -19.25 9.14 9.38
N ARG A 260 -18.17 8.89 8.63
CA ARG A 260 -17.19 7.87 9.03
C ARG A 260 -16.45 8.29 10.30
N LEU A 261 -16.15 9.58 10.47
CA LEU A 261 -15.55 10.11 11.70
C LEU A 261 -16.42 9.77 12.91
N SER A 262 -17.73 10.06 12.86
CA SER A 262 -18.63 9.79 13.99
C SER A 262 -18.85 8.30 14.28
N LEU A 263 -18.86 7.45 13.24
CA LEU A 263 -19.01 6.01 13.41
C LEU A 263 -17.75 5.33 13.96
N VAL A 264 -16.55 5.80 13.56
CA VAL A 264 -15.27 5.14 13.88
C VAL A 264 -14.60 5.75 15.10
N VAL A 265 -14.64 7.07 15.25
CA VAL A 265 -13.95 7.80 16.34
C VAL A 265 -14.90 8.08 17.49
N ASP A 266 -16.09 8.60 17.21
CA ASP A 266 -17.09 8.89 18.25
C ASP A 266 -17.90 7.65 18.66
N LEU A 267 -17.69 6.53 17.95
CA LEU A 267 -18.35 5.25 18.20
C LEU A 267 -19.88 5.34 18.20
N THR A 268 -20.44 6.20 17.34
CA THR A 268 -21.88 6.30 17.14
C THR A 268 -22.43 4.92 16.75
N PRO A 269 -23.45 4.38 17.46
CA PRO A 269 -24.00 3.07 17.15
C PRO A 269 -24.55 2.99 15.71
N PRO A 270 -24.24 1.93 14.95
CA PRO A 270 -24.74 1.77 13.60
C PRO A 270 -26.25 1.51 13.58
N VAL A 271 -26.94 2.09 12.59
CA VAL A 271 -28.39 1.98 12.40
C VAL A 271 -28.74 0.85 11.43
N PHE A 272 -29.82 0.15 11.74
CA PHE A 272 -30.39 -0.92 10.92
C PHE A 272 -31.88 -0.66 10.65
N ASP A 273 -32.32 -0.99 9.43
CA ASP A 273 -33.72 -0.94 9.02
C ASP A 273 -34.53 -2.12 9.56
N GLU A 274 -35.75 -1.86 10.04
CA GLU A 274 -36.69 -2.88 10.53
C GLU A 274 -37.61 -3.47 9.44
N SER A 275 -37.57 -2.92 8.21
CA SER A 275 -38.42 -3.38 7.11
C SER A 275 -38.03 -4.77 6.58
N ASP A 276 -38.91 -5.39 5.77
CA ASP A 276 -38.63 -6.70 5.18
C ASP A 276 -37.50 -6.61 4.13
N VAL A 277 -36.27 -6.68 4.64
CA VAL A 277 -35.03 -6.51 3.87
C VAL A 277 -34.79 -7.62 2.85
N LEU A 278 -35.54 -8.73 2.94
CA LEU A 278 -35.46 -9.87 2.04
C LEU A 278 -36.46 -9.82 0.89
N GLU A 279 -37.31 -8.80 0.81
CA GLU A 279 -38.24 -8.66 -0.31
C GLU A 279 -37.48 -8.65 -1.65
N GLY A 280 -37.78 -9.64 -2.51
CA GLY A 280 -37.11 -9.84 -3.80
C GLY A 280 -35.75 -10.55 -3.76
N VAL A 281 -35.25 -10.99 -2.59
CA VAL A 281 -33.97 -11.69 -2.44
C VAL A 281 -34.18 -13.13 -1.97
N ALA A 282 -33.93 -14.10 -2.85
CA ALA A 282 -33.91 -15.50 -2.49
C ALA A 282 -32.63 -15.85 -1.71
N LEU A 283 -32.77 -16.18 -0.42
CA LEU A 283 -31.65 -16.67 0.37
C LEU A 283 -31.19 -18.05 -0.14
N PRO A 284 -29.88 -18.31 -0.24
CA PRO A 284 -29.40 -19.62 -0.65
C PRO A 284 -29.90 -20.72 0.30
N PRO A 285 -30.49 -21.82 -0.21
CA PRO A 285 -31.02 -22.89 0.63
C PRO A 285 -29.93 -23.56 1.47
N ALA A 286 -28.69 -23.61 0.96
CA ALA A 286 -27.52 -24.16 1.62
C ALA A 286 -27.02 -23.34 2.82
N PHE A 287 -27.55 -22.13 3.06
CA PHE A 287 -27.11 -21.31 4.17
C PHE A 287 -27.62 -21.86 5.51
N ASN A 288 -26.70 -21.95 6.47
CA ASN A 288 -27.04 -22.24 7.84
C ASN A 288 -27.76 -21.04 8.51
N PRO A 289 -28.40 -21.22 9.67
CA PRO A 289 -29.13 -20.14 10.35
C PRO A 289 -28.29 -18.88 10.60
N ASN A 290 -27.02 -19.03 10.98
CA ASN A 290 -26.12 -17.90 11.25
C ASN A 290 -25.78 -17.11 9.98
N GLN A 291 -25.59 -17.79 8.83
CA GLN A 291 -25.35 -17.14 7.54
C GLN A 291 -26.60 -16.39 7.06
N LYS A 292 -27.79 -16.97 7.26
CA LYS A 292 -29.06 -16.30 6.95
C LYS A 292 -29.25 -15.05 7.81
N GLU A 293 -28.89 -15.13 9.09
CA GLU A 293 -28.97 -14.00 10.00
C GLU A 293 -27.95 -12.90 9.66
N ALA A 294 -26.71 -13.28 9.34
CA ALA A 294 -25.71 -12.34 8.85
C ALA A 294 -26.19 -11.62 7.58
N MET A 295 -26.81 -12.35 6.63
CA MET A 295 -27.39 -11.75 5.43
C MET A 295 -28.48 -10.73 5.77
N ARG A 296 -29.43 -11.07 6.65
CA ARG A 296 -30.49 -10.14 7.07
C ARG A 296 -29.91 -8.86 7.67
N LYS A 297 -28.96 -9.02 8.60
CA LYS A 297 -28.31 -7.89 9.27
C LYS A 297 -27.52 -6.99 8.32
N ILE A 298 -26.90 -7.55 7.30
CA ILE A 298 -26.19 -6.77 6.27
C ILE A 298 -27.18 -6.03 5.39
N LEU A 299 -28.25 -6.69 4.94
CA LEU A 299 -29.26 -6.08 4.07
C LEU A 299 -30.08 -4.99 4.78
N SER A 300 -30.14 -5.00 6.11
CA SER A 300 -30.73 -3.93 6.92
C SER A 300 -29.76 -2.84 7.34
N ALA A 301 -28.45 -3.01 7.16
CA ALA A 301 -27.49 -2.03 7.65
C ALA A 301 -27.56 -0.72 6.83
N ARG A 302 -27.80 0.41 7.51
CA ARG A 302 -27.64 1.76 6.93
C ARG A 302 -26.21 2.29 7.04
N ASP A 303 -25.49 1.84 8.06
CA ASP A 303 -24.14 2.29 8.37
C ASP A 303 -23.10 1.21 8.10
N TYR A 304 -22.96 0.24 9.02
CA TYR A 304 -22.07 -0.90 8.85
C TYR A 304 -22.58 -2.13 9.60
N ALA A 305 -22.15 -3.31 9.16
CA ALA A 305 -22.38 -4.57 9.85
C ALA A 305 -21.05 -5.30 10.04
N LEU A 306 -20.82 -5.82 11.25
CA LEU A 306 -19.66 -6.66 11.55
C LEU A 306 -20.08 -8.13 11.54
N VAL A 307 -19.44 -8.91 10.68
CA VAL A 307 -19.70 -10.35 10.54
C VAL A 307 -18.48 -11.12 11.02
N LEU A 308 -18.64 -11.86 12.13
CA LEU A 308 -17.59 -12.71 12.65
C LEU A 308 -17.58 -14.06 11.92
N GLY A 309 -16.52 -14.32 11.15
CA GLY A 309 -16.37 -15.58 10.43
C GLY A 309 -15.25 -16.47 10.98
N MET A 310 -15.61 -17.46 11.79
CA MET A 310 -14.66 -18.44 12.32
C MET A 310 -13.96 -19.24 11.18
N PRO A 311 -12.78 -19.83 11.40
CA PRO A 311 -12.14 -20.71 10.42
C PRO A 311 -13.09 -21.81 9.92
N GLY A 312 -13.08 -22.11 8.61
CA GLY A 312 -13.91 -23.15 8.01
C GLY A 312 -15.41 -22.83 7.81
N THR A 313 -15.92 -21.68 8.27
CA THR A 313 -17.37 -21.34 8.21
C THR A 313 -17.89 -20.88 6.83
N GLY A 314 -17.10 -21.04 5.78
CA GLY A 314 -17.50 -20.65 4.42
C GLY A 314 -17.60 -19.13 4.20
N LYS A 315 -16.78 -18.32 4.90
CA LYS A 315 -16.72 -16.85 4.76
C LYS A 315 -16.78 -16.36 3.31
N THR A 316 -15.90 -16.87 2.47
CA THR A 316 -15.82 -16.50 1.05
C THR A 316 -17.14 -16.75 0.32
N THR A 317 -17.76 -17.91 0.55
CA THR A 317 -19.07 -18.25 -0.01
C THR A 317 -20.13 -17.29 0.50
N THR A 318 -20.15 -16.99 1.80
CA THR A 318 -21.09 -16.02 2.38
C THR A 318 -20.96 -14.64 1.73
N ILE A 319 -19.73 -14.14 1.56
CA ILE A 319 -19.47 -12.84 0.92
C ILE A 319 -19.95 -12.83 -0.52
N ALA A 320 -19.69 -13.88 -1.30
CA ALA A 320 -20.12 -13.98 -2.69
C ALA A 320 -21.66 -13.88 -2.81
N GLU A 321 -22.40 -14.56 -1.95
CA GLU A 321 -23.87 -14.47 -1.94
C GLU A 321 -24.39 -13.11 -1.47
N ILE A 322 -23.70 -12.46 -0.52
CA ILE A 322 -24.02 -11.08 -0.11
C ILE A 322 -23.89 -10.13 -1.30
N ILE A 323 -22.82 -10.26 -2.08
CA ILE A 323 -22.61 -9.45 -3.29
C ILE A 323 -23.74 -9.69 -4.29
N LYS A 324 -24.10 -10.95 -4.56
CA LYS A 324 -25.23 -11.29 -5.46
C LYS A 324 -26.53 -10.66 -4.98
N ALA A 325 -26.83 -10.73 -3.68
CA ALA A 325 -28.03 -10.15 -3.09
C ALA A 325 -28.06 -8.61 -3.21
N LEU A 326 -26.95 -7.93 -2.92
CA LEU A 326 -26.85 -6.47 -3.04
C LEU A 326 -27.04 -6.00 -4.49
N VAL A 327 -26.41 -6.68 -5.44
CA VAL A 327 -26.56 -6.37 -6.87
C VAL A 327 -27.98 -6.64 -7.36
N ALA A 328 -28.63 -7.72 -6.88
CA ALA A 328 -30.03 -7.99 -7.20
C ALA A 328 -30.98 -6.88 -6.71
N LYS A 329 -30.63 -6.17 -5.63
CA LYS A 329 -31.34 -4.96 -5.15
C LYS A 329 -30.90 -3.67 -5.87
N GLY A 330 -30.13 -3.77 -6.95
CA GLY A 330 -29.65 -2.63 -7.73
C GLY A 330 -28.57 -1.78 -7.05
N LYS A 331 -27.87 -2.32 -6.04
CA LYS A 331 -26.76 -1.63 -5.39
C LYS A 331 -25.45 -1.86 -6.14
N SER A 332 -24.57 -0.87 -6.12
CA SER A 332 -23.15 -1.05 -6.48
C SER A 332 -22.36 -1.52 -5.27
N VAL A 333 -21.30 -2.29 -5.52
CA VAL A 333 -20.47 -2.93 -4.49
C VAL A 333 -19.00 -2.71 -4.78
N LEU A 334 -18.27 -2.14 -3.82
CA LEU A 334 -16.82 -2.12 -3.81
C LEU A 334 -16.31 -3.26 -2.90
N LEU A 335 -15.74 -4.29 -3.50
CA LEU A 335 -15.13 -5.42 -2.80
C LEU A 335 -13.65 -5.12 -2.53
N THR A 336 -13.24 -5.13 -1.26
CA THR A 336 -11.84 -4.91 -0.88
C THR A 336 -11.30 -5.95 0.08
N SER A 337 -9.98 -6.15 0.03
CA SER A 337 -9.22 -6.90 1.03
C SER A 337 -7.76 -6.41 1.06
N TYR A 338 -7.01 -6.81 2.08
CA TYR A 338 -5.60 -6.45 2.19
C TYR A 338 -4.75 -7.12 1.09
N THR A 339 -5.03 -8.39 0.77
CA THR A 339 -4.24 -9.18 -0.19
C THR A 339 -4.99 -9.40 -1.51
N HIS A 340 -4.23 -9.52 -2.61
CA HIS A 340 -4.80 -9.88 -3.91
C HIS A 340 -5.52 -11.23 -3.86
N SER A 341 -4.88 -12.25 -3.27
CA SER A 341 -5.43 -13.60 -3.18
C SER A 341 -6.79 -13.66 -2.48
N ALA A 342 -7.01 -12.84 -1.44
CA ALA A 342 -8.29 -12.81 -0.74
C ALA A 342 -9.42 -12.24 -1.61
N VAL A 343 -9.15 -11.17 -2.36
CA VAL A 343 -10.09 -10.60 -3.32
C VAL A 343 -10.40 -11.61 -4.42
N ASP A 344 -9.36 -12.19 -5.02
CA ASP A 344 -9.50 -13.09 -6.17
C ASP A 344 -10.24 -14.38 -5.79
N THR A 345 -10.01 -14.91 -4.59
CA THR A 345 -10.73 -16.09 -4.07
C THR A 345 -12.24 -15.86 -3.98
N ILE A 346 -12.67 -14.62 -3.67
CA ILE A 346 -14.09 -14.26 -3.66
C ILE A 346 -14.62 -14.13 -5.09
N LEU A 347 -13.85 -13.53 -6.00
CA LEU A 347 -14.24 -13.38 -7.40
C LEU A 347 -14.39 -14.72 -8.13
N LEU A 348 -13.55 -15.71 -7.83
CA LEU A 348 -13.71 -17.08 -8.35
C LEU A 348 -15.05 -17.72 -7.95
N LYS A 349 -15.70 -17.26 -6.87
CA LYS A 349 -17.06 -17.70 -6.48
C LYS A 349 -18.17 -16.93 -7.19
N LEU A 350 -17.82 -15.91 -7.97
CA LEU A 350 -18.71 -15.07 -8.75
C LEU A 350 -18.57 -15.30 -10.26
N ASP A 351 -17.84 -16.33 -10.69
CA ASP A 351 -17.58 -16.60 -12.11
C ASP A 351 -18.85 -16.82 -12.96
N ASP A 352 -19.90 -17.38 -12.37
CA ASP A 352 -21.15 -17.72 -13.07
C ASP A 352 -22.24 -16.63 -12.96
N VAL A 353 -21.89 -15.42 -12.54
CA VAL A 353 -22.89 -14.34 -12.38
C VAL A 353 -23.21 -13.64 -13.69
N LYS A 354 -24.44 -13.13 -13.81
CA LYS A 354 -24.93 -12.44 -15.01
C LYS A 354 -24.53 -10.96 -15.09
N PHE A 355 -24.00 -10.40 -14.01
CA PHE A 355 -23.58 -8.99 -13.94
C PHE A 355 -22.08 -8.83 -14.20
N LYS A 356 -21.66 -7.64 -14.63
CA LYS A 356 -20.25 -7.34 -14.89
C LYS A 356 -19.47 -7.11 -13.59
N ILE A 357 -18.21 -7.52 -13.59
CA ILE A 357 -17.26 -7.30 -12.49
C ILE A 357 -16.01 -6.63 -13.07
N LEU A 358 -15.50 -5.62 -12.38
CA LEU A 358 -14.24 -4.96 -12.68
C LEU A 358 -13.21 -5.25 -11.58
N ARG A 359 -12.07 -5.83 -11.94
CA ARG A 359 -10.93 -6.06 -11.04
C ARG A 359 -9.83 -5.04 -11.32
N LEU A 360 -9.49 -4.22 -10.33
CA LEU A 360 -8.44 -3.19 -10.41
C LEU A 360 -7.19 -3.61 -9.64
N GLY A 361 -6.02 -3.54 -10.26
CA GLY A 361 -4.74 -3.81 -9.60
C GLY A 361 -3.72 -4.32 -10.60
N ASN A 362 -2.50 -4.58 -10.12
CA ASN A 362 -1.47 -5.16 -10.98
C ASN A 362 -1.88 -6.57 -11.43
N GLU A 363 -1.99 -6.77 -12.75
CA GLU A 363 -2.39 -8.02 -13.39
C GLU A 363 -1.45 -9.17 -13.05
N ASP A 364 -0.16 -8.89 -12.86
CA ASP A 364 0.85 -9.88 -12.49
C ASP A 364 0.62 -10.49 -11.09
N ARG A 365 -0.20 -9.85 -10.25
CA ARG A 365 -0.59 -10.33 -8.92
C ARG A 365 -2.03 -10.85 -8.85
N ILE A 366 -2.75 -10.83 -9.97
CA ILE A 366 -4.15 -11.27 -10.04
C ILE A 366 -4.18 -12.72 -10.49
N HIS A 367 -5.06 -13.51 -9.87
CA HIS A 367 -5.26 -14.91 -10.23
C HIS A 367 -5.59 -15.07 -11.73
N PRO A 368 -4.99 -16.03 -12.46
CA PRO A 368 -5.17 -16.19 -13.91
C PRO A 368 -6.63 -16.22 -14.38
N ASP A 369 -7.48 -17.00 -13.69
CA ASP A 369 -8.91 -17.12 -14.04
C ASP A 369 -9.72 -15.85 -13.77
N VAL A 370 -9.18 -14.92 -12.97
CA VAL A 370 -9.80 -13.62 -12.63
C VAL A 370 -9.33 -12.51 -13.58
N LEU A 371 -8.24 -12.71 -14.33
CA LEU A 371 -7.72 -11.72 -15.29
C LEU A 371 -8.78 -11.25 -16.29
N LYS A 372 -9.76 -12.10 -16.64
CA LYS A 372 -10.89 -11.73 -17.50
C LYS A 372 -11.72 -10.53 -17.02
N HIS A 373 -11.60 -10.16 -15.74
CA HIS A 373 -12.28 -9.02 -15.13
C HIS A 373 -11.42 -7.74 -15.08
N THR A 374 -10.18 -7.75 -15.56
CA THR A 374 -9.29 -6.56 -15.55
C THR A 374 -9.40 -5.75 -16.83
N LEU A 375 -9.05 -4.45 -16.76
CA LEU A 375 -9.06 -3.57 -17.93
C LEU A 375 -8.08 -4.03 -19.03
N GLY A 376 -6.91 -4.60 -18.69
CA GLY A 376 -5.92 -5.04 -19.68
C GLY A 376 -6.32 -6.33 -20.40
N TYR A 377 -7.24 -7.12 -19.82
CA TYR A 377 -7.84 -8.25 -20.53
C TYR A 377 -9.00 -7.85 -21.43
N LEU A 378 -9.77 -6.83 -21.03
CA LEU A 378 -10.83 -6.26 -21.86
C LEU A 378 -10.25 -5.62 -23.14
N ASN A 379 -11.08 -5.48 -24.17
CA ASN A 379 -10.66 -4.78 -25.39
C ASN A 379 -10.21 -3.36 -25.04
N PRO A 380 -9.03 -2.91 -25.52
CA PRO A 380 -8.57 -1.56 -25.26
C PRO A 380 -9.62 -0.52 -25.67
N ALA A 381 -9.99 0.35 -24.74
CA ALA A 381 -10.87 1.47 -25.03
C ALA A 381 -10.16 2.42 -26.01
N THR A 382 -10.82 2.73 -27.11
CA THR A 382 -10.33 3.67 -28.14
C THR A 382 -10.96 5.06 -28.02
N THR A 383 -12.02 5.18 -27.21
CA THR A 383 -12.69 6.46 -26.91
C THR A 383 -12.95 6.60 -25.41
N ILE A 384 -13.23 7.83 -24.97
CA ILE A 384 -13.54 8.12 -23.56
C ILE A 384 -14.83 7.40 -23.15
N GLU A 385 -15.84 7.38 -24.02
CA GLU A 385 -17.14 6.75 -23.74
C GLU A 385 -16.99 5.23 -23.55
N GLN A 386 -16.09 4.60 -24.32
CA GLN A 386 -15.78 3.18 -24.13
C GLN A 386 -15.11 2.93 -22.77
N LEU A 387 -14.19 3.81 -22.36
CA LEU A 387 -13.52 3.71 -21.06
C LEU A 387 -14.49 3.94 -19.91
N GLU A 388 -15.33 4.97 -20.00
CA GLU A 388 -16.41 5.24 -19.03
C GLU A 388 -17.35 4.05 -18.92
N TYR A 389 -17.74 3.46 -20.04
CA TYR A 389 -18.57 2.26 -20.04
C TYR A 389 -17.88 1.07 -19.34
N GLN A 390 -16.58 0.89 -19.53
CA GLN A 390 -15.82 -0.19 -18.87
C GLN A 390 -15.67 0.04 -17.36
N ILE A 391 -15.60 1.29 -16.91
CA ILE A 391 -15.36 1.64 -15.50
C ILE A 391 -16.67 1.81 -14.71
N LEU A 392 -17.68 2.48 -15.28
CA LEU A 392 -18.88 2.94 -14.55
C LEU A 392 -20.05 1.94 -14.61
N VAL A 393 -20.09 1.05 -15.60
CA VAL A 393 -21.19 0.09 -15.76
C VAL A 393 -21.11 -1.11 -14.83
N PRO A 394 -19.93 -1.69 -14.53
CA PRO A 394 -19.85 -2.83 -13.62
C PRO A 394 -20.42 -2.50 -12.23
N PRO A 395 -21.48 -3.19 -11.76
CA PRO A 395 -22.01 -2.95 -10.43
C PRO A 395 -21.07 -3.44 -9.32
N VAL A 396 -20.09 -4.28 -9.64
CA VAL A 396 -19.08 -4.76 -8.69
C VAL A 396 -17.70 -4.33 -9.15
N VAL A 397 -17.01 -3.57 -8.31
CA VAL A 397 -15.60 -3.22 -8.48
C VAL A 397 -14.81 -3.88 -7.36
N ALA A 398 -13.70 -4.54 -7.69
CA ALA A 398 -12.89 -5.30 -6.76
C ALA A 398 -11.43 -4.84 -6.79
N THR A 399 -10.88 -4.50 -5.63
CA THR A 399 -9.51 -3.97 -5.51
C THR A 399 -8.89 -4.27 -4.16
N THR A 400 -7.57 -4.09 -3.99
CA THR A 400 -6.95 -4.19 -2.66
C THR A 400 -7.09 -2.87 -1.91
N CYS A 401 -7.09 -2.89 -0.56
CA CYS A 401 -7.24 -1.68 0.25
C CYS A 401 -6.15 -0.62 -0.02
N LEU A 402 -4.97 -1.05 -0.47
CA LEU A 402 -3.83 -0.18 -0.76
C LEU A 402 -3.86 0.44 -2.17
N SER A 403 -4.81 0.02 -3.02
CA SER A 403 -4.98 0.50 -4.39
C SER A 403 -5.90 1.72 -4.51
N VAL A 404 -6.41 2.23 -3.39
CA VAL A 404 -7.19 3.47 -3.35
C VAL A 404 -6.21 4.63 -3.46
N ASP A 405 -5.97 5.09 -4.68
CA ASP A 405 -5.29 6.36 -4.97
C ASP A 405 -6.33 7.39 -5.41
N GLN A 406 -6.20 8.62 -4.91
CA GLN A 406 -7.00 9.77 -5.37
C GLN A 406 -6.26 10.52 -6.46
#